data_AF-A0A7S4GLI6-F1
#
_entry.id   AF-A0A7S4GLI6-F1
#
_cell.length_a   1.000
_cell.length_b   1.000
_cell.length_c   1.000
_cell.angle_alpha   90.00
_cell.angle_beta   90.00
_cell.angle_gamma   90.00
#
_symmetry.space_group_name_H-M   'P 1'
#
loop_
_entity.id
_entity.type
_entity.pdbx_description
1 polymer ?
#
loop_
_entity_poly.entity_id
_entity_poly.type
_entity_poly.pdbx_seq_one_letter_code
_entity_poly.pdbx_strand_id
1 'polypeptide(L)'
;IFFRLRRMPQKKDDLVDSLLEAKAAAKLTFDDIGTELAVTNVYAAQLFYNQAQLKPETAPKLAALVKMRASDVEQMMAAPTRSWDDNLVKEPNVYRTIEACQHFGESIKMVINEKFGDGIMSAIDFYVSVDKVLGAYGEARVLLKFNGKYLPYIEQQTCMVAKMTKPGDASQFLSAPVDTTSPMPMPKISRIPQYECPITATALTGDEKKAFVKHLHILKAHAGVTFDAIAKALGVTNVYAAQLFNNQAQLKPQSAPKLKEIVPGLTDDILAVMALPPMRGWDTEIMKEPNVYRTVEACQHFGCGIKHVINEKFGDGIMSAIDFYMSVDRMVGVHGEARVLITFNGKFLPYVEQSTAAIAGMRDGNVHAHAE
;
A
#
# COMPACT_ATOMS: atom_id res chain seq x y z
N ILE A 1 -40.62 1.94 -38.07
CA ILE A 1 -39.52 2.60 -37.32
C ILE A 1 -39.88 2.54 -35.85
N PHE A 2 -39.46 1.49 -35.15
CA PHE A 2 -39.61 1.39 -33.69
C PHE A 2 -38.53 2.28 -33.08
N PHE A 3 -38.92 3.43 -32.53
CA PHE A 3 -38.05 4.17 -31.62
C PHE A 3 -37.81 3.28 -30.40
N ARG A 4 -36.64 2.65 -30.35
CA ARG A 4 -36.11 2.05 -29.11
C ARG A 4 -36.01 3.24 -28.15
N LEU A 5 -36.95 3.35 -27.21
CA LEU A 5 -36.84 4.27 -26.07
C LEU A 5 -35.46 4.01 -25.46
N ARG A 6 -34.55 4.96 -25.69
CA ARG A 6 -33.20 4.92 -25.12
C ARG A 6 -33.42 5.08 -23.62
N ARG A 7 -33.52 3.96 -22.90
CA ARG A 7 -33.62 3.96 -21.43
C ARG A 7 -32.47 4.83 -20.95
N MET A 8 -32.79 5.83 -20.14
CA MET A 8 -31.74 6.62 -19.51
C MET A 8 -30.85 5.66 -18.72
N PRO A 9 -29.51 5.85 -18.75
CA PRO A 9 -28.62 5.00 -17.97
C PRO A 9 -29.07 5.01 -16.51
N GLN A 10 -29.09 3.83 -15.91
CA GLN A 10 -29.44 3.67 -14.50
C GLN A 10 -28.45 4.49 -13.67
N LYS A 11 -28.87 5.02 -12.51
CA LYS A 11 -27.92 5.66 -11.60
C LYS A 11 -26.90 4.63 -11.14
N LYS A 12 -25.65 5.06 -10.95
CA LYS A 12 -24.54 4.17 -10.55
C LYS A 12 -24.91 3.35 -9.31
N ASP A 13 -25.53 3.99 -8.32
CA ASP A 13 -25.89 3.35 -7.06
C ASP A 13 -26.94 2.24 -7.26
N ASP A 14 -28.01 2.51 -8.01
CA ASP A 14 -29.03 1.49 -8.30
C ASP A 14 -28.43 0.29 -9.08
N LEU A 15 -27.43 0.53 -9.95
CA LEU A 15 -26.71 -0.55 -10.63
C LEU A 15 -25.89 -1.36 -9.62
N VAL A 16 -25.09 -0.70 -8.78
CA VAL A 16 -24.27 -1.34 -7.75
C VAL A 16 -25.13 -2.18 -6.81
N ASP A 17 -26.28 -1.67 -6.35
CA ASP A 17 -27.21 -2.41 -5.49
C ASP A 17 -27.69 -3.70 -6.18
N SER A 18 -28.15 -3.59 -7.43
CA SER A 18 -28.57 -4.75 -8.22
C SER A 18 -27.46 -5.78 -8.42
N LEU A 19 -26.21 -5.33 -8.58
CA LEU A 19 -25.05 -6.22 -8.74
C LEU A 19 -24.74 -6.95 -7.44
N LEU A 20 -24.73 -6.23 -6.30
CA LEU A 20 -24.46 -6.81 -4.99
C LEU A 20 -25.58 -7.76 -4.54
N GLU A 21 -26.84 -7.47 -4.87
CA GLU A 21 -27.97 -8.39 -4.68
C GLU A 21 -27.80 -9.69 -5.48
N ALA A 22 -27.41 -9.59 -6.76
CA ALA A 22 -27.16 -10.76 -7.61
C ALA A 22 -26.02 -11.64 -7.05
N LYS A 23 -24.93 -11.01 -6.58
CA LYS A 23 -23.85 -11.71 -5.88
C LYS A 23 -24.32 -12.40 -4.61
N ALA A 24 -25.08 -11.69 -3.77
CA ALA A 24 -25.61 -12.24 -2.53
C ALA A 24 -26.54 -13.45 -2.78
N ALA A 25 -27.39 -13.37 -3.80
CA ALA A 25 -28.26 -14.46 -4.21
C ALA A 25 -27.48 -15.67 -4.73
N ALA A 26 -26.33 -15.44 -5.40
CA ALA A 26 -25.42 -16.49 -5.84
C ALA A 26 -24.62 -17.13 -4.68
N LYS A 27 -24.57 -16.49 -3.51
CA LYS A 27 -23.81 -16.92 -2.32
C LYS A 27 -22.31 -17.12 -2.60
N LEU A 28 -21.75 -16.28 -3.47
CA LEU A 28 -20.33 -16.29 -3.81
C LEU A 28 -19.59 -15.15 -3.12
N THR A 29 -18.35 -15.42 -2.72
CA THR A 29 -17.39 -14.40 -2.26
C THR A 29 -16.70 -13.76 -3.46
N PHE A 30 -16.00 -12.64 -3.23
CA PHE A 30 -15.14 -12.07 -4.27
C PHE A 30 -13.88 -12.90 -4.55
N ASP A 31 -13.47 -13.79 -3.64
CA ASP A 31 -12.45 -14.80 -3.93
C ASP A 31 -12.95 -15.82 -4.95
N ASP A 32 -14.18 -16.33 -4.77
CA ASP A 32 -14.79 -17.30 -5.70
C ASP A 32 -14.92 -16.68 -7.10
N ILE A 33 -15.48 -15.46 -7.17
CA ILE A 33 -15.65 -14.74 -8.44
C ILE A 33 -14.29 -14.40 -9.06
N GLY A 34 -13.32 -13.95 -8.26
CA GLY A 34 -11.97 -13.64 -8.74
C GLY A 34 -11.29 -14.87 -9.34
N THR A 35 -11.37 -16.00 -8.64
CA THR A 35 -10.84 -17.30 -9.10
C THR A 35 -11.49 -17.72 -10.42
N GLU A 36 -12.81 -17.67 -10.50
CA GLU A 36 -13.54 -18.03 -11.71
C GLU A 36 -13.18 -17.11 -12.89
N LEU A 37 -13.05 -15.81 -12.68
CA LEU A 37 -12.72 -14.87 -13.75
C LEU A 37 -11.22 -14.75 -14.03
N ALA A 38 -10.35 -15.43 -13.27
CA ALA A 38 -8.90 -15.25 -13.29
C ALA A 38 -8.46 -13.78 -13.09
N VAL A 39 -9.10 -13.09 -12.14
CA VAL A 39 -8.78 -11.72 -11.72
C VAL A 39 -8.59 -11.68 -10.20
N THR A 40 -8.00 -10.60 -9.68
CA THR A 40 -7.85 -10.47 -8.22
C THR A 40 -9.22 -10.29 -7.55
N ASN A 41 -9.35 -10.71 -6.30
CA ASN A 41 -10.58 -10.55 -5.52
C ASN A 41 -11.03 -9.09 -5.40
N VAL A 42 -10.10 -8.14 -5.22
CA VAL A 42 -10.44 -6.72 -5.19
C VAL A 42 -10.85 -6.20 -6.57
N TYR A 43 -10.28 -6.70 -7.69
CA TYR A 43 -10.75 -6.35 -9.03
C TYR A 43 -12.16 -6.90 -9.28
N ALA A 44 -12.43 -8.14 -8.85
CA ALA A 44 -13.78 -8.69 -8.87
C ALA A 44 -14.75 -7.78 -8.10
N ALA A 45 -14.39 -7.32 -6.90
CA ALA A 45 -15.19 -6.35 -6.15
C ALA A 45 -15.41 -5.02 -6.90
N GLN A 46 -14.37 -4.48 -7.56
CA GLN A 46 -14.50 -3.25 -8.35
C GLN A 46 -15.48 -3.35 -9.51
N LEU A 47 -15.64 -4.54 -10.12
CA LEU A 47 -16.68 -4.75 -11.13
C LEU A 47 -18.07 -4.52 -10.52
N PHE A 48 -18.33 -5.07 -9.33
CA PHE A 48 -19.62 -4.95 -8.65
C PHE A 48 -19.89 -3.54 -8.11
N TYR A 49 -18.85 -2.78 -7.76
CA TYR A 49 -18.96 -1.37 -7.40
C TYR A 49 -18.95 -0.41 -8.62
N ASN A 50 -18.96 -0.96 -9.84
CA ASN A 50 -18.87 -0.20 -11.09
C ASN A 50 -17.70 0.81 -11.09
N GLN A 51 -16.54 0.37 -10.59
CA GLN A 51 -15.26 1.09 -10.61
C GLN A 51 -14.29 0.54 -11.67
N ALA A 52 -14.55 -0.67 -12.16
CA ALA A 52 -13.86 -1.30 -13.26
C ALA A 52 -14.84 -1.67 -14.37
N GLN A 53 -14.37 -1.61 -15.62
CA GLN A 53 -15.15 -2.01 -16.78
C GLN A 53 -15.12 -3.54 -16.91
N LEU A 54 -16.29 -4.16 -17.04
CA LEU A 54 -16.40 -5.57 -17.39
C LEU A 54 -15.98 -5.78 -18.84
N LYS A 55 -15.01 -6.66 -19.07
CA LYS A 55 -14.47 -6.90 -20.41
C LYS A 55 -15.35 -7.88 -21.19
N PRO A 56 -15.55 -7.70 -22.51
CA PRO A 56 -16.40 -8.57 -23.33
C PRO A 56 -16.06 -10.05 -23.21
N GLU A 57 -14.78 -10.38 -23.03
CA GLU A 57 -14.27 -11.74 -22.92
C GLU A 57 -14.72 -12.41 -21.62
N THR A 58 -14.79 -11.64 -20.53
CA THR A 58 -15.20 -12.13 -19.19
C THR A 58 -16.69 -11.97 -18.91
N ALA A 59 -17.39 -11.14 -19.68
CA ALA A 59 -18.79 -10.78 -19.43
C ALA A 59 -19.76 -11.98 -19.45
N PRO A 60 -19.70 -12.92 -20.42
CA PRO A 60 -20.59 -14.08 -20.42
C PRO A 60 -20.39 -14.96 -19.19
N LYS A 61 -19.14 -15.13 -18.75
CA LYS A 61 -18.80 -15.94 -17.58
C LYS A 61 -19.37 -15.33 -16.29
N LEU A 62 -19.15 -14.05 -16.05
CA LEU A 62 -19.68 -13.36 -14.87
C LEU A 62 -21.22 -13.33 -14.87
N ALA A 63 -21.82 -13.03 -16.02
CA ALA A 63 -23.27 -12.97 -16.16
C ALA A 63 -23.95 -14.31 -15.81
N ALA A 64 -23.38 -15.42 -16.27
CA ALA A 64 -23.86 -16.76 -15.92
C ALA A 64 -23.60 -17.09 -14.45
N LEU A 65 -22.42 -16.75 -13.92
CA LEU A 65 -21.99 -17.08 -12.56
C LEU A 65 -22.91 -16.51 -11.49
N VAL A 66 -23.35 -15.25 -11.63
CA VAL A 66 -24.23 -14.59 -10.65
C VAL A 66 -25.64 -14.28 -11.18
N LYS A 67 -26.02 -14.86 -12.34
CA LYS A 67 -27.34 -14.71 -12.97
C LYS A 67 -27.76 -13.24 -13.17
N MET A 68 -26.87 -12.45 -13.75
CA MET A 68 -27.07 -11.01 -13.94
C MET A 68 -28.16 -10.68 -14.96
N ARG A 69 -28.80 -9.52 -14.80
CA ARG A 69 -29.68 -8.98 -15.84
C ARG A 69 -28.85 -8.54 -17.03
N ALA A 70 -29.33 -8.78 -18.25
CA ALA A 70 -28.63 -8.38 -19.48
C ALA A 70 -28.34 -6.87 -19.52
N SER A 71 -29.25 -6.04 -18.96
CA SER A 71 -29.06 -4.59 -18.86
C SER A 71 -27.91 -4.19 -17.93
N ASP A 72 -27.63 -4.98 -16.89
CA ASP A 72 -26.54 -4.68 -15.96
C ASP A 72 -25.21 -5.01 -16.60
N VAL A 73 -25.14 -6.14 -17.31
CA VAL A 73 -23.97 -6.53 -18.09
C VAL A 73 -23.64 -5.47 -19.16
N GLU A 74 -24.64 -5.01 -19.91
CA GLU A 74 -24.47 -3.94 -20.91
C GLU A 74 -23.90 -2.66 -20.28
N GLN A 75 -24.41 -2.27 -19.11
CA GLN A 75 -23.92 -1.08 -18.39
C GLN A 75 -22.50 -1.26 -17.84
N MET A 76 -22.16 -2.42 -17.26
CA MET A 76 -20.82 -2.69 -16.76
C MET A 76 -19.76 -2.76 -17.86
N MET A 77 -20.17 -3.08 -19.10
CA MET A 77 -19.28 -3.06 -20.26
C MET A 77 -18.98 -1.64 -20.75
N ALA A 78 -19.72 -0.62 -20.32
CA ALA A 78 -19.37 0.78 -20.56
C ALA A 78 -18.23 1.23 -19.63
N ALA A 79 -17.42 2.20 -20.07
CA ALA A 79 -16.39 2.77 -19.21
C ALA A 79 -17.05 3.52 -18.04
N PRO A 80 -16.76 3.15 -16.77
CA PRO A 80 -17.40 3.80 -15.64
C PRO A 80 -16.78 5.16 -15.33
N THR A 81 -17.59 6.07 -14.81
CA THR A 81 -17.08 7.22 -14.05
C THR A 81 -16.54 6.70 -12.72
N ARG A 82 -15.22 6.76 -12.57
CA ARG A 82 -14.52 6.37 -11.34
C ARG A 82 -14.61 7.49 -10.32
N SER A 83 -15.01 7.12 -9.11
CA SER A 83 -15.19 8.05 -7.99
C SER A 83 -15.27 7.25 -6.70
N TRP A 84 -14.98 7.88 -5.57
CA TRP A 84 -15.23 7.31 -4.25
C TRP A 84 -16.14 8.24 -3.45
N ASP A 85 -16.80 7.68 -2.44
CA ASP A 85 -17.62 8.45 -1.49
C ASP A 85 -16.69 9.12 -0.46
N ASP A 86 -16.91 10.39 -0.14
CA ASP A 86 -16.19 11.11 0.92
C ASP A 86 -16.39 10.48 2.30
N ASN A 87 -17.48 9.74 2.52
CA ASN A 87 -17.67 8.97 3.75
C ASN A 87 -16.82 7.70 3.79
N LEU A 88 -16.38 7.18 2.64
CA LEU A 88 -15.53 6.00 2.58
C LEU A 88 -14.18 6.26 3.27
N VAL A 89 -13.65 7.48 3.20
CA VAL A 89 -12.38 7.83 3.86
C VAL A 89 -12.48 7.83 5.39
N LYS A 90 -13.71 7.87 5.94
CA LYS A 90 -13.98 7.78 7.38
C LYS A 90 -14.23 6.33 7.81
N GLU A 91 -14.46 5.42 6.87
CA GLU A 91 -14.69 4.02 7.17
C GLU A 91 -13.40 3.41 7.77
N PRO A 92 -13.46 2.74 8.92
CA PRO A 92 -12.26 2.32 9.65
C PRO A 92 -11.27 1.44 8.86
N ASN A 93 -11.70 0.48 8.03
CA ASN A 93 -10.74 -0.30 7.23
C ASN A 93 -10.00 0.58 6.21
N VAL A 94 -10.73 1.47 5.54
CA VAL A 94 -10.14 2.38 4.55
C VAL A 94 -9.27 3.46 5.22
N TYR A 95 -9.77 4.07 6.28
CA TYR A 95 -9.06 5.10 7.06
C TYR A 95 -7.73 4.58 7.58
N ARG A 96 -7.68 3.38 8.19
CA ARG A 96 -6.43 2.79 8.71
C ARG A 96 -5.43 2.48 7.61
N THR A 97 -5.92 2.07 6.44
CA THR A 97 -5.04 1.84 5.29
C THR A 97 -4.46 3.16 4.76
N ILE A 98 -5.26 4.24 4.70
CA ILE A 98 -4.79 5.59 4.35
C ILE A 98 -3.80 6.12 5.40
N GLU A 99 -4.10 5.95 6.69
CA GLU A 99 -3.24 6.34 7.82
C GLU A 99 -1.88 5.65 7.75
N ALA A 100 -1.86 4.35 7.39
CA ALA A 100 -0.61 3.63 7.14
C ALA A 100 0.18 4.28 5.99
N CYS A 101 -0.45 4.56 4.84
CA CYS A 101 0.22 5.21 3.71
C CYS A 101 0.77 6.61 4.06
N GLN A 102 0.06 7.36 4.89
CA GLN A 102 0.48 8.66 5.39
C GLN A 102 1.70 8.55 6.32
N HIS A 103 1.59 7.69 7.33
CA HIS A 103 2.62 7.53 8.34
C HIS A 103 3.90 6.90 7.78
N PHE A 104 3.78 5.96 6.83
CA PHE A 104 4.90 5.29 6.19
C PHE A 104 5.32 5.96 4.87
N GLY A 105 4.69 7.05 4.44
CA GLY A 105 4.85 7.63 3.10
C GLY A 105 6.30 7.97 2.73
N GLU A 106 7.03 8.62 3.64
CA GLU A 106 8.46 8.91 3.44
C GLU A 106 9.27 7.62 3.29
N SER A 107 8.98 6.60 4.09
CA SER A 107 9.66 5.31 4.03
C SER A 107 9.34 4.54 2.74
N ILE A 108 8.08 4.53 2.31
CA ILE A 108 7.65 3.96 1.03
C ILE A 108 8.42 4.62 -0.11
N LYS A 109 8.41 5.96 -0.17
CA LYS A 109 9.12 6.73 -1.19
C LYS A 109 10.61 6.36 -1.23
N MET A 110 11.28 6.39 -0.08
CA MET A 110 12.71 6.16 -0.02
C MET A 110 13.08 4.73 -0.47
N VAL A 111 12.32 3.72 -0.03
CA VAL A 111 12.60 2.33 -0.41
C VAL A 111 12.30 2.09 -1.89
N ILE A 112 11.24 2.69 -2.45
CA ILE A 112 11.00 2.66 -3.90
C ILE A 112 12.19 3.30 -4.65
N ASN A 113 12.61 4.49 -4.25
CA ASN A 113 13.71 5.19 -4.91
C ASN A 113 15.04 4.41 -4.84
N GLU A 114 15.35 3.76 -3.72
CA GLU A 114 16.54 2.92 -3.61
C GLU A 114 16.48 1.69 -4.51
N LYS A 115 15.31 1.03 -4.59
CA LYS A 115 15.15 -0.20 -5.35
C LYS A 115 15.06 0.04 -6.85
N PHE A 116 14.38 1.08 -7.29
CA PHE A 116 14.00 1.31 -8.69
C PHE A 116 14.58 2.56 -9.32
N GLY A 117 14.83 3.58 -8.50
CA GLY A 117 15.25 4.91 -8.94
C GLY A 117 14.17 5.96 -8.98
N ASP A 118 14.47 7.07 -9.64
CA ASP A 118 13.56 8.21 -9.70
C ASP A 118 12.36 7.91 -10.62
N GLY A 119 11.17 7.89 -10.02
CA GLY A 119 9.95 7.49 -10.69
C GLY A 119 8.81 7.23 -9.72
N ILE A 120 7.75 6.61 -10.24
CA ILE A 120 6.53 6.34 -9.48
C ILE A 120 6.01 4.91 -9.66
N MET A 121 5.24 4.44 -8.67
CA MET A 121 4.34 3.31 -8.85
C MET A 121 3.04 3.76 -9.54
N SER A 122 2.67 3.10 -10.65
CA SER A 122 1.40 3.34 -11.34
C SER A 122 0.20 2.90 -10.48
N ALA A 123 -0.87 3.71 -10.49
CA ALA A 123 -2.19 3.33 -9.95
C ALA A 123 -3.17 2.87 -11.05
N ILE A 124 -2.69 2.70 -12.29
CA ILE A 124 -3.50 2.29 -13.46
C ILE A 124 -3.13 0.87 -13.89
N ASP A 125 -1.87 0.65 -14.22
CA ASP A 125 -1.31 -0.70 -14.39
C ASP A 125 -0.98 -1.24 -13.00
N PHE A 126 -2.03 -1.67 -12.31
CA PHE A 126 -2.03 -1.86 -10.86
C PHE A 126 -2.97 -3.00 -10.47
N TYR A 127 -2.47 -3.90 -9.62
CA TYR A 127 -3.24 -4.99 -9.04
C TYR A 127 -3.37 -4.79 -7.54
N VAL A 128 -4.56 -5.07 -7.03
CA VAL A 128 -4.84 -5.11 -5.59
C VAL A 128 -5.37 -6.48 -5.23
N SER A 129 -4.87 -7.05 -4.14
CA SER A 129 -5.40 -8.29 -3.56
C SER A 129 -5.37 -8.22 -2.04
N VAL A 130 -6.33 -8.89 -1.41
CA VAL A 130 -6.38 -9.07 0.05
C VAL A 130 -6.36 -10.56 0.35
N ASP A 131 -5.46 -11.01 1.21
CA ASP A 131 -5.35 -12.39 1.65
C ASP A 131 -5.44 -12.48 3.18
N LYS A 132 -5.75 -13.69 3.67
CA LYS A 132 -5.65 -14.04 5.09
C LYS A 132 -4.41 -14.86 5.34
N VAL A 133 -3.58 -14.42 6.29
CA VAL A 133 -2.40 -15.16 6.73
C VAL A 133 -2.39 -15.29 8.25
N LEU A 134 -1.63 -16.26 8.76
CA LEU A 134 -1.37 -16.41 10.18
C LEU A 134 -0.10 -15.67 10.57
N GLY A 135 -0.15 -14.94 11.67
CA GLY A 135 1.02 -14.33 12.29
C GLY A 135 1.86 -15.33 13.08
N ALA A 136 2.99 -14.84 13.59
CA ALA A 136 3.94 -15.65 14.34
C ALA A 136 3.35 -16.26 15.62
N TYR A 137 2.27 -15.67 16.16
CA TYR A 137 1.58 -16.15 17.37
C TYR A 137 0.22 -16.79 17.05
N GLY A 138 -0.02 -17.15 15.78
CA GLY A 138 -1.27 -17.75 15.33
C GLY A 138 -2.42 -16.75 15.16
N GLU A 139 -2.18 -15.45 15.34
CA GLU A 139 -3.21 -14.43 15.14
C GLU A 139 -3.55 -14.26 13.66
N ALA A 140 -4.82 -13.99 13.36
CA ALA A 140 -5.24 -13.72 11.99
C ALA A 140 -4.74 -12.34 11.53
N ARG A 141 -4.14 -12.28 10.33
CA ARG A 141 -3.61 -11.04 9.75
C ARG A 141 -4.16 -10.84 8.34
N VAL A 142 -4.51 -9.58 8.06
CA VAL A 142 -4.88 -9.10 6.74
C VAL A 142 -3.61 -8.81 5.96
N LEU A 143 -3.44 -9.48 4.81
CA LEU A 143 -2.34 -9.27 3.89
C LEU A 143 -2.86 -8.55 2.64
N LEU A 144 -2.77 -7.22 2.62
CA LEU A 144 -3.13 -6.39 1.49
C LEU A 144 -1.89 -6.14 0.62
N LYS A 145 -2.00 -6.37 -0.69
CA LYS A 145 -0.89 -6.18 -1.65
C LYS A 145 -1.27 -5.17 -2.71
N PHE A 146 -0.43 -4.16 -2.88
CA PHE A 146 -0.48 -3.20 -3.97
C PHE A 146 0.67 -3.51 -4.94
N ASN A 147 0.34 -3.87 -6.17
CA ASN A 147 1.30 -4.29 -7.19
C ASN A 147 1.18 -3.42 -8.44
N GLY A 148 1.96 -2.34 -8.49
CA GLY A 148 1.93 -1.36 -9.57
C GLY A 148 3.15 -1.42 -10.47
N LYS A 149 2.95 -1.21 -11.77
CA LYS A 149 4.06 -1.01 -12.70
C LYS A 149 4.90 0.20 -12.28
N TYR A 150 6.22 0.05 -12.30
CA TYR A 150 7.13 1.17 -12.06
C TYR A 150 7.26 2.02 -13.32
N LEU A 151 7.19 3.35 -13.15
CA LEU A 151 7.28 4.35 -14.21
C LEU A 151 8.42 5.32 -13.89
N PRO A 152 9.58 5.22 -14.57
CA PRO A 152 10.69 6.12 -14.32
C PRO A 152 10.38 7.54 -14.81
N TYR A 153 10.90 8.55 -14.12
CA TYR A 153 10.98 9.89 -14.69
C TYR A 153 12.12 9.93 -15.71
N ILE A 154 11.77 10.26 -16.96
CA ILE A 154 12.72 10.27 -18.07
C ILE A 154 13.35 11.66 -18.26
N GLU A 155 14.63 11.68 -18.61
CA GLU A 155 15.30 12.90 -19.05
C GLU A 155 14.77 13.31 -20.44
N GLN A 156 14.27 14.55 -20.57
CA GLN A 156 13.71 15.08 -21.82
C GLN A 156 14.82 15.55 -22.77
N GLN A 157 15.58 14.62 -23.34
CA GLN A 157 16.68 14.93 -24.26
C GLN A 157 16.15 15.36 -25.64
N THR A 158 16.44 16.60 -26.06
CA THR A 158 15.96 17.18 -27.33
C THR A 158 16.45 16.44 -28.57
N CYS A 159 17.63 15.81 -28.50
CA CYS A 159 18.17 14.97 -29.56
C CYS A 159 17.32 13.70 -29.82
N MET A 160 16.51 13.26 -28.85
CA MET A 160 15.54 12.17 -29.01
C MET A 160 14.25 12.67 -29.67
N VAL A 161 13.76 13.85 -29.28
CA VAL A 161 12.52 14.47 -29.80
C VAL A 161 12.64 14.79 -31.29
N ALA A 162 13.80 15.29 -31.73
CA ALA A 162 14.05 15.63 -33.15
C ALA A 162 14.04 14.40 -34.09
N LYS A 163 14.15 13.18 -33.54
CA LYS A 163 14.18 11.93 -34.31
C LYS A 163 12.82 11.24 -34.40
N MET A 164 11.80 11.69 -33.65
CA MET A 164 10.43 11.15 -33.67
C MET A 164 9.58 11.74 -34.82
N THR A 165 10.08 11.69 -36.05
CA THR A 165 9.43 12.33 -37.21
C THR A 165 8.66 11.37 -38.13
N LYS A 166 8.66 10.05 -37.86
CA LYS A 166 7.92 9.06 -38.65
C LYS A 166 7.09 8.09 -37.79
N PRO A 167 5.84 7.77 -38.18
CA PRO A 167 5.05 6.72 -37.54
C PRO A 167 5.73 5.36 -37.75
N GLY A 168 6.17 4.71 -36.66
CA GLY A 168 6.82 3.39 -36.69
C GLY A 168 8.17 3.32 -35.96
N ASP A 169 8.86 4.46 -35.78
CA ASP A 169 10.16 4.51 -35.10
C ASP A 169 10.05 4.41 -33.56
N ALA A 170 8.85 4.56 -32.98
CA ALA A 170 8.66 4.62 -31.53
C ALA A 170 9.09 3.36 -30.77
N SER A 171 9.13 2.18 -31.42
CA SER A 171 9.56 0.93 -30.78
C SER A 171 11.09 0.78 -30.64
N GLN A 172 11.87 1.63 -31.32
CA GLN A 172 13.34 1.58 -31.30
C GLN A 172 14.00 2.67 -30.44
N PHE A 173 13.24 3.68 -29.99
CA PHE A 173 13.81 4.91 -29.41
C PHE A 173 13.12 5.40 -28.13
N LEU A 174 12.51 4.50 -27.35
CA LEU A 174 12.37 4.74 -25.92
C LEU A 174 13.78 4.98 -25.38
N SER A 175 13.97 6.01 -24.54
CA SER A 175 15.20 6.29 -23.81
C SER A 175 15.93 4.99 -23.48
N ALA A 176 17.27 4.93 -23.60
CA ALA A 176 18.05 3.77 -23.15
C ALA A 176 17.41 3.23 -21.87
N PRO A 177 16.93 1.97 -21.85
CA PRO A 177 16.02 1.52 -20.81
C PRO A 177 16.65 1.89 -19.48
N VAL A 178 15.95 2.73 -18.70
CA VAL A 178 16.36 3.05 -17.35
C VAL A 178 16.62 1.69 -16.70
N ASP A 179 17.83 1.47 -16.19
CA ASP A 179 18.16 0.21 -15.54
C ASP A 179 17.31 0.11 -14.28
N THR A 180 16.11 -0.41 -14.47
CA THR A 180 15.18 -0.70 -13.42
C THR A 180 15.48 -2.06 -12.85
N THR A 181 16.61 -2.72 -13.10
CA THR A 181 16.95 -4.02 -12.52
C THR A 181 17.96 -3.89 -11.39
N SER A 182 18.86 -2.91 -11.49
CA SER A 182 19.82 -2.57 -10.43
C SER A 182 19.24 -1.57 -9.42
N PRO A 183 19.57 -1.69 -8.12
CA PRO A 183 19.33 -0.63 -7.15
C PRO A 183 20.03 0.67 -7.58
N MET A 184 19.49 1.83 -7.20
CA MET A 184 20.19 3.08 -7.51
C MET A 184 21.56 3.14 -6.83
N PRO A 185 22.58 3.65 -7.53
CA PRO A 185 23.85 3.95 -6.89
C PRO A 185 23.61 5.02 -5.81
N MET A 186 23.89 4.66 -4.56
CA MET A 186 23.74 5.58 -3.44
C MET A 186 24.68 6.79 -3.62
N PRO A 187 24.22 8.02 -3.33
CA PRO A 187 25.08 9.19 -3.37
C PRO A 187 26.25 8.99 -2.39
N LYS A 188 27.47 9.04 -2.92
CA LYS A 188 28.69 8.91 -2.11
C LYS A 188 28.94 10.23 -1.39
N ILE A 189 28.46 10.35 -0.16
CA ILE A 189 28.82 11.45 0.72
C ILE A 189 30.22 11.16 1.26
N SER A 190 31.22 11.91 0.80
CA SER A 190 32.63 11.73 1.20
C SER A 190 32.99 12.40 2.53
N ARG A 191 32.17 13.34 3.00
CA ARG A 191 32.40 14.07 4.26
C ARG A 191 31.11 14.17 5.06
N ILE A 192 31.17 13.74 6.31
CA ILE A 192 30.11 13.96 7.28
C ILE A 192 30.26 15.40 7.81
N PRO A 193 29.24 16.27 7.67
CA PRO A 193 29.27 17.61 8.25
C PRO A 193 29.26 17.50 9.78
N GLN A 194 29.84 18.50 10.44
CA GLN A 194 29.74 18.60 11.90
C GLN A 194 28.26 18.67 12.30
N TYR A 195 27.90 17.83 13.26
CA TYR A 195 26.57 17.74 13.81
C TYR A 195 26.72 17.44 15.30
N GLU A 196 26.06 18.25 16.11
CA GLU A 196 25.97 18.02 17.54
C GLU A 196 24.65 17.31 17.82
N CYS A 197 24.73 16.10 18.36
CA CYS A 197 23.53 15.32 18.67
C CYS A 197 22.76 16.03 19.80
N PRO A 198 21.45 16.30 19.63
CA PRO A 198 20.64 16.85 20.70
C PRO A 198 20.42 15.75 21.75
N ILE A 199 21.33 15.65 22.73
CA ILE A 199 21.21 14.71 23.84
C ILE A 199 20.00 15.12 24.67
N THR A 200 18.96 14.30 24.64
CA THR A 200 17.67 14.57 25.30
C THR A 200 17.10 13.31 25.94
N ALA A 201 16.22 13.49 26.92
CA ALA A 201 15.43 12.43 27.54
C ALA A 201 14.01 12.32 26.96
N THR A 202 13.62 13.23 26.06
CA THR A 202 12.27 13.33 25.47
C THR A 202 12.31 13.24 23.95
N ALA A 203 11.16 12.96 23.33
CA ALA A 203 11.05 12.86 21.88
C ALA A 203 11.43 14.17 21.17
N LEU A 204 12.24 14.06 20.11
CA LEU A 204 12.52 15.21 19.23
C LEU A 204 11.26 15.64 18.48
N THR A 205 11.11 16.96 18.28
CA THR A 205 10.01 17.55 17.52
C THR A 205 10.52 18.68 16.62
N GLY A 206 9.66 19.20 15.74
CA GLY A 206 9.95 20.39 14.94
C GLY A 206 11.27 20.31 14.16
N ASP A 207 12.04 21.39 14.21
CA ASP A 207 13.29 21.54 13.45
C ASP A 207 14.43 20.68 14.00
N GLU A 208 14.44 20.40 15.31
CA GLU A 208 15.43 19.48 15.92
C GLU A 208 15.29 18.08 15.33
N LYS A 209 14.05 17.58 15.21
CA LYS A 209 13.78 16.29 14.58
C LYS A 209 14.20 16.28 13.12
N LYS A 210 13.89 17.35 12.36
CA LYS A 210 14.29 17.46 10.95
C LYS A 210 15.81 17.44 10.78
N ALA A 211 16.55 18.15 11.63
CA ALA A 211 18.00 18.16 11.63
C ALA A 211 18.59 16.78 11.96
N PHE A 212 18.03 16.10 12.97
CA PHE A 212 18.43 14.75 13.36
C PHE A 212 18.20 13.73 12.24
N VAL A 213 17.00 13.70 11.66
CA VAL A 213 16.66 12.82 10.52
C VAL A 213 17.59 13.07 9.33
N LYS A 214 17.84 14.34 8.98
CA LYS A 214 18.79 14.70 7.92
C LYS A 214 20.18 14.14 8.21
N HIS A 215 20.64 14.23 9.46
CA HIS A 215 21.95 13.68 9.84
C HIS A 215 21.98 12.15 9.76
N LEU A 216 20.94 11.45 10.20
CA LEU A 216 20.83 9.99 10.06
C LEU A 216 20.97 9.54 8.59
N HIS A 217 20.29 10.22 7.67
CA HIS A 217 20.38 9.94 6.23
C HIS A 217 21.78 10.22 5.65
N ILE A 218 22.47 11.25 6.15
CA ILE A 218 23.87 11.52 5.79
C ILE A 218 24.78 10.36 6.23
N LEU A 219 24.63 9.89 7.46
CA LEU A 219 25.43 8.78 7.99
C LEU A 219 25.18 7.49 7.20
N LYS A 220 23.91 7.19 6.87
CA LYS A 220 23.53 6.06 6.02
C LYS A 220 24.18 6.16 4.64
N ALA A 221 24.08 7.32 4.00
CA ALA A 221 24.65 7.54 2.67
C ALA A 221 26.18 7.46 2.68
N HIS A 222 26.84 7.98 3.72
CA HIS A 222 28.29 7.83 3.91
C HIS A 222 28.70 6.37 4.11
N ALA A 223 27.92 5.59 4.86
CA ALA A 223 28.15 4.14 5.00
C ALA A 223 27.88 3.36 3.71
N GLY A 224 27.17 3.95 2.74
CA GLY A 224 26.91 3.33 1.43
C GLY A 224 25.95 2.13 1.49
N VAL A 225 25.07 2.07 2.49
CA VAL A 225 24.17 0.93 2.70
C VAL A 225 22.72 1.26 2.32
N THR A 226 21.97 0.26 1.85
CA THR A 226 20.54 0.38 1.50
C THR A 226 19.64 0.01 2.69
N PHE A 227 18.37 0.39 2.64
CA PHE A 227 17.38 -0.05 3.64
C PHE A 227 17.17 -1.55 3.61
N ASP A 228 17.28 -2.23 2.46
CA ASP A 228 17.25 -3.69 2.38
C ASP A 228 18.44 -4.34 3.12
N ALA A 229 19.65 -3.77 3.00
CA ALA A 229 20.82 -4.27 3.71
C ALA A 229 20.67 -4.10 5.22
N ILE A 230 20.20 -2.94 5.68
CA ILE A 230 19.90 -2.68 7.09
C ILE A 230 18.80 -3.62 7.58
N ALA A 231 17.70 -3.75 6.84
CA ALA A 231 16.59 -4.63 7.16
C ALA A 231 17.04 -6.09 7.34
N LYS A 232 17.87 -6.59 6.41
CA LYS A 232 18.45 -7.93 6.48
C LYS A 232 19.35 -8.11 7.71
N ALA A 233 20.23 -7.15 8.01
CA ALA A 233 21.12 -7.22 9.16
C ALA A 233 20.34 -7.21 10.49
N LEU A 234 19.28 -6.41 10.58
CA LEU A 234 18.47 -6.27 11.78
C LEU A 234 17.39 -7.35 11.93
N GLY A 235 17.00 -8.04 10.86
CA GLY A 235 15.88 -8.97 10.83
C GLY A 235 14.52 -8.27 10.90
N VAL A 236 14.38 -7.13 10.22
CA VAL A 236 13.14 -6.31 10.16
C VAL A 236 12.75 -6.05 8.70
N THR A 237 11.60 -5.40 8.45
CA THR A 237 11.24 -5.01 7.07
C THR A 237 12.01 -3.76 6.61
N ASN A 238 12.15 -3.58 5.31
CA ASN A 238 12.83 -2.39 4.75
C ASN A 238 12.13 -1.07 5.04
N VAL A 239 10.79 -1.06 5.09
CA VAL A 239 10.04 0.11 5.54
C VAL A 239 10.31 0.39 7.01
N TYR A 240 10.36 -0.62 7.89
CA TYR A 240 10.70 -0.41 9.30
C TYR A 240 12.13 0.12 9.47
N ALA A 241 13.08 -0.41 8.68
CA ALA A 241 14.44 0.14 8.64
C ALA A 241 14.45 1.61 8.24
N ALA A 242 13.68 2.00 7.21
CA ALA A 242 13.51 3.40 6.82
C ALA A 242 12.88 4.28 7.91
N GLN A 243 11.89 3.77 8.64
CA GLN A 243 11.28 4.50 9.76
C GLN A 243 12.25 4.78 10.91
N LEU A 244 13.23 3.91 11.16
CA LEU A 244 14.29 4.20 12.14
C LEU A 244 15.07 5.44 11.74
N PHE A 245 15.41 5.58 10.46
CA PHE A 245 16.16 6.73 9.92
C PHE A 245 15.30 8.01 9.82
N ASN A 246 13.98 7.88 9.76
CA ASN A 246 13.05 9.02 9.89
C ASN A 246 12.68 9.34 11.35
N ASN A 247 13.27 8.65 12.33
CA ASN A 247 12.91 8.75 13.74
C ASN A 247 11.38 8.66 13.93
N GLN A 248 10.76 7.70 13.24
CA GLN A 248 9.33 7.34 13.31
C GLN A 248 9.13 5.99 14.01
N ALA A 249 10.18 5.17 14.09
CA ALA A 249 10.22 3.94 14.88
C ALA A 249 11.26 4.05 15.99
N GLN A 250 10.99 3.37 17.12
CA GLN A 250 11.93 3.28 18.24
C GLN A 250 12.97 2.19 17.95
N LEU A 251 14.25 2.52 18.04
CA LEU A 251 15.33 1.54 17.99
C LEU A 251 15.28 0.64 19.23
N LYS A 252 15.22 -0.67 19.02
CA LYS A 252 15.18 -1.65 20.12
C LYS A 252 16.59 -2.05 20.56
N PRO A 253 16.81 -2.37 21.85
CA PRO A 253 18.13 -2.71 22.38
C PRO A 253 18.85 -3.82 21.60
N GLN A 254 18.12 -4.86 21.18
CA GLN A 254 18.68 -5.96 20.41
C GLN A 254 19.15 -5.58 18.99
N SER A 255 18.60 -4.49 18.42
CA SER A 255 18.93 -4.01 17.08
C SER A 255 20.05 -2.98 17.08
N ALA A 256 20.28 -2.27 18.19
CA ALA A 256 21.22 -1.16 18.26
C ALA A 256 22.68 -1.56 17.95
N PRO A 257 23.25 -2.66 18.49
CA PRO A 257 24.62 -3.07 18.16
C PRO A 257 24.80 -3.38 16.68
N LYS A 258 23.85 -4.10 16.07
CA LYS A 258 23.87 -4.46 14.65
C LYS A 258 23.71 -3.23 13.75
N LEU A 259 22.89 -2.27 14.16
CA LEU A 259 22.71 -1.02 13.41
C LEU A 259 23.99 -0.17 13.44
N LYS A 260 24.68 -0.12 14.57
CA LYS A 260 25.98 0.55 14.70
C LYS A 260 27.06 -0.13 13.85
N GLU A 261 27.06 -1.45 13.78
CA GLU A 261 28.01 -2.20 12.94
C GLU A 261 27.84 -1.87 11.45
N ILE A 262 26.60 -1.83 10.96
CA ILE A 262 26.32 -1.57 9.53
C ILE A 262 26.36 -0.07 9.18
N VAL A 263 26.14 0.83 10.14
CA VAL A 263 26.32 2.29 9.98
C VAL A 263 27.23 2.81 11.10
N PRO A 264 28.57 2.69 10.95
CA PRO A 264 29.54 3.01 12.01
C PRO A 264 29.52 4.46 12.51
N GLY A 265 28.98 5.38 11.71
CA GLY A 265 28.84 6.79 12.08
C GLY A 265 27.76 7.07 13.12
N LEU A 266 26.91 6.10 13.47
CA LEU A 266 25.92 6.25 14.53
C LEU A 266 26.60 6.15 15.90
N THR A 267 26.85 7.30 16.53
CA THR A 267 27.43 7.38 17.88
C THR A 267 26.46 6.86 18.94
N ASP A 268 26.96 6.61 20.15
CA ASP A 268 26.12 6.13 21.25
C ASP A 268 25.03 7.14 21.65
N ASP A 269 25.33 8.44 21.57
CA ASP A 269 24.32 9.49 21.79
C ASP A 269 23.21 9.46 20.73
N ILE A 270 23.56 9.25 19.45
CA ILE A 270 22.57 9.13 18.37
C ILE A 270 21.70 7.89 18.61
N LEU A 271 22.30 6.75 18.95
CA LEU A 271 21.56 5.51 19.23
C LEU A 271 20.66 5.66 20.46
N ALA A 272 21.10 6.39 21.49
CA ALA A 272 20.30 6.71 22.67
C ALA A 272 19.06 7.53 22.30
N VAL A 273 19.22 8.56 21.45
CA VAL A 273 18.08 9.35 20.95
C VAL A 273 17.15 8.49 20.07
N MET A 274 17.68 7.63 19.20
CA MET A 274 16.88 6.69 18.41
C MET A 274 16.11 5.67 19.27
N ALA A 275 16.60 5.38 20.48
CA ALA A 275 15.96 4.47 21.42
C ALA A 275 14.81 5.11 22.22
N LEU A 276 14.62 6.42 22.16
CA LEU A 276 13.48 7.10 22.77
C LEU A 276 12.19 6.79 21.98
N PRO A 277 11.02 6.72 22.64
CA PRO A 277 9.73 6.70 21.92
C PRO A 277 9.60 7.97 21.07
N PRO A 278 9.52 7.86 19.73
CA PRO A 278 9.52 9.05 18.89
C PRO A 278 8.16 9.74 18.86
N MET A 279 8.16 11.03 18.49
CA MET A 279 6.96 11.71 18.03
C MET A 279 6.61 11.19 16.63
N ARG A 280 5.58 10.34 16.53
CA ARG A 280 5.19 9.56 15.33
C ARG A 280 4.41 10.37 14.28
N GLY A 281 4.71 11.66 14.14
CA GLY A 281 4.17 12.51 13.08
C GLY A 281 4.89 12.33 11.74
N TRP A 282 4.29 12.87 10.69
CA TRP A 282 4.79 12.95 9.33
C TRP A 282 4.56 14.37 8.77
N ASP A 283 5.35 14.78 7.78
CA ASP A 283 5.19 16.10 7.14
C ASP A 283 4.02 16.07 6.16
N THR A 284 3.04 16.96 6.33
CA THR A 284 1.85 17.02 5.46
C THR A 284 2.16 17.17 3.98
N GLU A 285 3.31 17.74 3.61
CA GLU A 285 3.74 17.87 2.23
C GLU A 285 3.99 16.52 1.54
N ILE A 286 4.26 15.45 2.32
CA ILE A 286 4.45 14.11 1.77
C ILE A 286 3.23 13.62 0.98
N MET A 287 2.03 14.13 1.29
CA MET A 287 0.80 13.76 0.60
C MET A 287 0.69 14.29 -0.82
N LYS A 288 1.52 15.28 -1.17
CA LYS A 288 1.65 15.79 -2.54
C LYS A 288 2.71 15.01 -3.32
N GLU A 289 3.53 14.20 -2.64
CA GLU A 289 4.56 13.42 -3.30
C GLU A 289 3.92 12.31 -4.15
N PRO A 290 4.30 12.16 -5.43
CA PRO A 290 3.59 11.29 -6.35
C PRO A 290 3.48 9.81 -5.95
N ASN A 291 4.49 9.19 -5.34
CA ASN A 291 4.39 7.80 -4.87
C ASN A 291 3.38 7.67 -3.73
N VAL A 292 3.40 8.61 -2.79
CA VAL A 292 2.52 8.59 -1.61
C VAL A 292 1.10 8.97 -1.98
N TYR A 293 0.91 10.04 -2.77
CA TYR A 293 -0.38 10.46 -3.30
C TYR A 293 -1.09 9.31 -4.01
N ARG A 294 -0.39 8.61 -4.92
CA ARG A 294 -0.96 7.48 -5.68
C ARG A 294 -1.30 6.29 -4.80
N THR A 295 -0.49 6.02 -3.77
CA THR A 295 -0.77 4.95 -2.81
C THR A 295 -2.02 5.26 -1.99
N VAL A 296 -2.23 6.51 -1.58
CA VAL A 296 -3.46 6.95 -0.89
C VAL A 296 -4.67 6.95 -1.82
N GLU A 297 -4.51 7.44 -3.05
CA GLU A 297 -5.55 7.42 -4.10
C GLU A 297 -6.03 5.99 -4.36
N ALA A 298 -5.11 5.01 -4.36
CA ALA A 298 -5.46 3.61 -4.46
C ALA A 298 -6.31 3.15 -3.26
N CYS A 299 -5.95 3.50 -2.02
CA CYS A 299 -6.80 3.17 -0.86
C CYS A 299 -8.23 3.71 -0.99
N GLN A 300 -8.39 4.89 -1.59
CA GLN A 300 -9.70 5.52 -1.82
C GLN A 300 -10.49 4.81 -2.94
N HIS A 301 -9.89 4.63 -4.11
CA HIS A 301 -10.55 4.01 -5.27
C HIS A 301 -10.88 2.53 -5.07
N PHE A 302 -10.02 1.81 -4.36
CA PHE A 302 -10.19 0.38 -4.08
C PHE A 302 -10.85 0.13 -2.73
N GLY A 303 -11.15 1.18 -1.94
CA GLY A 303 -11.57 1.08 -0.54
C GLY A 303 -12.82 0.22 -0.31
N CYS A 304 -13.87 0.38 -1.13
CA CYS A 304 -15.06 -0.47 -1.03
C CYS A 304 -14.74 -1.94 -1.25
N GLY A 305 -13.91 -2.25 -2.26
CA GLY A 305 -13.50 -3.61 -2.56
C GLY A 305 -12.61 -4.21 -1.48
N ILE A 306 -11.62 -3.45 -1.00
CA ILE A 306 -10.73 -3.86 0.10
C ILE A 306 -11.56 -4.17 1.35
N LYS A 307 -12.43 -3.25 1.77
CA LYS A 307 -13.30 -3.44 2.94
C LYS A 307 -14.19 -4.67 2.78
N HIS A 308 -14.84 -4.84 1.63
CA HIS A 308 -15.77 -5.95 1.43
C HIS A 308 -15.03 -7.29 1.46
N VAL A 309 -13.88 -7.40 0.80
CA VAL A 309 -13.07 -8.63 0.81
C VAL A 309 -12.52 -8.94 2.21
N ILE A 310 -12.12 -7.93 2.99
CA ILE A 310 -11.75 -8.13 4.40
C ILE A 310 -12.95 -8.69 5.17
N ASN A 311 -14.12 -8.08 5.05
CA ASN A 311 -15.31 -8.52 5.76
C ASN A 311 -15.74 -9.95 5.39
N GLU A 312 -15.61 -10.35 4.13
CA GLU A 312 -15.89 -11.74 3.70
C GLU A 312 -14.93 -12.76 4.34
N LYS A 313 -13.64 -12.42 4.45
CA LYS A 313 -12.61 -13.34 4.95
C LYS A 313 -12.53 -13.42 6.46
N PHE A 314 -12.91 -12.34 7.16
CA PHE A 314 -12.65 -12.18 8.59
C PHE A 314 -13.88 -11.83 9.42
N GLY A 315 -15.00 -11.40 8.81
CA GLY A 315 -16.15 -10.88 9.52
C GLY A 315 -16.02 -9.40 9.87
N ASP A 316 -16.75 -8.96 10.90
CA ASP A 316 -16.80 -7.56 11.29
C ASP A 316 -15.56 -7.13 12.11
N GLY A 317 -14.74 -6.26 11.53
CA GLY A 317 -13.50 -5.81 12.14
C GLY A 317 -12.64 -4.98 11.20
N ILE A 318 -11.41 -4.70 11.63
CA ILE A 318 -10.47 -3.83 10.91
C ILE A 318 -9.06 -4.39 10.81
N MET A 319 -8.31 -3.98 9.79
CA MET A 319 -6.85 -4.14 9.76
C MET A 319 -6.18 -3.10 10.67
N SER A 320 -5.31 -3.55 11.59
CA SER A 320 -4.48 -2.67 12.41
C SER A 320 -3.43 -1.94 11.58
N ALA A 321 -3.24 -0.65 11.83
CA ALA A 321 -2.09 0.13 11.33
C ALA A 321 -0.94 0.23 12.36
N ILE A 322 -1.03 -0.50 13.49
CA ILE A 322 -0.06 -0.46 14.60
C ILE A 322 0.64 -1.82 14.74
N ASP A 323 -0.11 -2.90 14.95
CA ASP A 323 0.42 -4.27 14.87
C ASP A 323 0.50 -4.66 13.39
N PHE A 324 1.52 -4.10 12.75
CA PHE A 324 1.56 -3.95 11.31
C PHE A 324 3.00 -4.07 10.78
N TYR A 325 3.15 -4.84 9.71
CA TYR A 325 4.38 -4.92 8.95
C TYR A 325 4.15 -4.35 7.56
N MET A 326 5.13 -3.61 7.05
CA MET A 326 5.13 -3.14 5.67
C MET A 326 6.44 -3.48 4.98
N SER A 327 6.38 -3.94 3.74
CA SER A 327 7.56 -4.05 2.87
C SER A 327 7.28 -3.46 1.50
N VAL A 328 8.34 -2.99 0.86
CA VAL A 328 8.35 -2.63 -0.56
C VAL A 328 9.32 -3.55 -1.28
N ASP A 329 8.86 -4.24 -2.31
CA ASP A 329 9.64 -5.25 -3.01
C ASP A 329 9.54 -5.09 -4.53
N ARG A 330 10.52 -5.67 -5.21
CA ARG A 330 10.56 -5.74 -6.67
C ARG A 330 9.85 -6.99 -7.14
N MET A 331 8.98 -6.84 -8.13
CA MET A 331 8.43 -7.94 -8.90
C MET A 331 8.63 -7.70 -10.40
N VAL A 332 8.64 -8.78 -11.16
CA VAL A 332 8.66 -8.75 -12.63
C VAL A 332 7.25 -9.10 -13.10
N GLY A 333 6.67 -8.23 -13.90
CA GLY A 333 5.36 -8.46 -14.49
C GLY A 333 5.37 -9.48 -15.62
N VAL A 334 4.18 -9.84 -16.10
CA VAL A 334 4.00 -10.86 -17.15
C VAL A 334 4.63 -10.46 -18.48
N HIS A 335 4.87 -9.17 -18.72
CA HIS A 335 5.54 -8.65 -19.92
C HIS A 335 6.99 -8.26 -19.66
N GLY A 336 7.58 -8.70 -18.54
CA GLY A 336 8.96 -8.41 -18.16
C GLY A 336 9.16 -7.01 -17.56
N GLU A 337 8.09 -6.24 -17.36
CA GLU A 337 8.17 -4.90 -16.80
C GLU A 337 8.46 -4.92 -15.28
N ALA A 338 9.24 -3.95 -14.81
CA ALA A 338 9.48 -3.77 -13.38
C ALA A 338 8.20 -3.31 -12.66
N ARG A 339 7.90 -3.96 -11.53
CA ARG A 339 6.74 -3.64 -10.69
C ARG A 339 7.14 -3.43 -9.24
N VAL A 340 6.52 -2.45 -8.61
CA VAL A 340 6.59 -2.17 -7.17
C VAL A 340 5.51 -3.00 -6.48
N LEU A 341 5.91 -3.85 -5.54
CA LEU A 341 5.02 -4.54 -4.61
C LEU A 341 5.09 -3.86 -3.25
N ILE A 342 4.01 -3.23 -2.81
CA ILE A 342 3.86 -2.80 -1.41
C ILE A 342 2.98 -3.83 -0.70
N THR A 343 3.52 -4.44 0.34
CA THR A 343 2.81 -5.42 1.16
C THR A 343 2.44 -4.79 2.50
N PHE A 344 1.14 -4.74 2.80
CA PHE A 344 0.53 -4.31 4.04
C PHE A 344 0.13 -5.57 4.81
N ASN A 345 0.73 -5.82 5.98
CA ASN A 345 0.44 -7.00 6.78
C ASN A 345 0.04 -6.59 8.20
N GLY A 346 -1.25 -6.34 8.40
CA GLY A 346 -1.82 -5.89 9.66
C GLY A 346 -2.57 -6.98 10.40
N LYS A 347 -2.46 -7.00 11.73
CA LYS A 347 -3.31 -7.85 12.57
C LYS A 347 -4.78 -7.50 12.34
N PHE A 348 -5.64 -8.51 12.19
CA PHE A 348 -7.08 -8.31 12.15
C PHE A 348 -7.60 -8.07 13.58
N LEU A 349 -8.44 -7.04 13.73
CA LEU A 349 -9.04 -6.63 15.00
C LEU A 349 -10.56 -6.74 14.86
N PRO A 350 -11.19 -7.80 15.40
CA PRO A 350 -12.65 -7.92 15.37
C PRO A 350 -13.29 -6.84 16.24
N TYR A 351 -14.45 -6.34 15.83
CA TYR A 351 -15.31 -5.61 16.76
C TYR A 351 -15.90 -6.60 17.75
N VAL A 352 -15.86 -6.24 19.03
CA VAL A 352 -16.29 -7.12 20.13
C VAL A 352 -17.68 -6.71 20.62
N GLU A 353 -18.55 -7.70 20.81
CA GLU A 353 -19.82 -7.49 21.49
C GLU A 353 -19.57 -7.11 22.95
N GLN A 354 -20.17 -6.00 23.40
CA GLN A 354 -20.04 -5.53 24.78
C GLN A 354 -21.04 -6.25 25.70
N SER A 355 -20.80 -7.54 25.95
CA SER A 355 -21.64 -8.34 26.85
C SER A 355 -21.34 -8.04 28.33
N THR A 356 -22.39 -7.76 29.11
CA THR A 356 -22.29 -7.53 30.56
C THR A 356 -21.80 -8.76 31.32
N ALA A 357 -22.09 -9.97 30.82
CA ALA A 357 -21.61 -11.22 31.39
C ALA A 357 -20.07 -11.34 31.28
N ALA A 358 -19.50 -10.94 30.15
CA ALA A 358 -18.05 -10.94 29.94
C ALA A 358 -17.33 -9.96 30.89
N ILE A 359 -17.94 -8.79 31.14
CA ILE A 359 -17.40 -7.79 32.08
C ILE A 359 -17.46 -8.27 33.53
N ALA A 360 -18.53 -8.97 33.93
CA ALA A 360 -18.65 -9.54 35.28
C ALA A 360 -17.56 -10.60 35.53
N GLY A 361 -17.33 -11.51 34.57
CA GLY A 361 -16.28 -12.53 34.67
C GLY A 361 -14.85 -11.96 34.78
N MET A 362 -14.58 -10.80 34.15
CA MET A 362 -13.29 -10.11 34.29
C MET A 362 -13.07 -9.51 35.68
N ARG A 363 -14.13 -9.06 36.37
CA ARG A 363 -14.04 -8.51 37.73
C ARG A 363 -13.81 -9.60 38.76
N ASP A 364 -14.36 -10.78 38.52
CA ASP A 364 -14.31 -11.92 39.44
C ASP A 364 -13.09 -12.83 39.20
N GLY A 365 -12.18 -12.45 38.29
CA GLY A 365 -10.95 -13.19 37.99
C GLY A 365 -11.16 -14.52 37.26
N ASN A 366 -12.37 -14.79 36.76
CA ASN A 366 -12.75 -16.05 36.15
C ASN A 366 -12.68 -15.94 34.62
N VAL A 367 -11.48 -15.96 34.07
CA VAL A 367 -11.23 -15.73 32.64
C VAL A 367 -11.39 -17.03 31.84
N HIS A 368 -12.58 -17.60 31.86
CA HIS A 368 -12.98 -18.70 30.96
C HIS A 368 -14.39 -18.47 30.42
N ALA A 369 -14.54 -17.45 29.57
CA ALA A 369 -15.62 -17.29 28.61
C ALA A 369 -15.15 -16.15 27.68
N HIS A 370 -14.87 -16.30 26.38
CA HIS A 370 -15.47 -17.14 25.37
C HIS A 370 -14.43 -17.46 24.30
N ALA A 371 -14.40 -18.71 23.84
CA ALA A 371 -13.90 -19.10 22.54
C ALA A 371 -14.99 -19.96 21.91
N GLU A 372 -15.82 -19.34 21.07
CA GLU A 372 -16.58 -20.00 20.02
C GLU A 372 -16.50 -19.14 18.76
#